data_AF-A0A7V4ELY1-F1
#
_entry.id   AF-A0A7V4ELY1-F1
#
_cell.length_a   1.000
_cell.length_b   1.000
_cell.length_c   1.000
_cell.angle_alpha   90.00
_cell.angle_beta   90.00
_cell.angle_gamma   90.00
#
_symmetry.space_group_name_H-M   'P 1'
#
loop_
_entity.id
_entity.type
_entity.pdbx_description
1 polymer ?
#
loop_
_entity_poly.entity_id
_entity_poly.type
_entity_poly.pdbx_seq_one_letter_code
_entity_poly.pdbx_strand_id
1 'polypeptide(L)'
;MADLNNLTMQDLLGALNKLVKSDFEGRHVFDVTVFDDDGNEKEKMGIIVEPGKVEMVEGESGDENAVLFHIKKNAVETMKAMQTEGLDAAMRFMFDGSIYTTNPAGAQAWFEIFEIGEEPLAKALG
;
A
#
# COMPACT_ATOMS: atom_id res chain seq x y z
N MET A 1 2.92 -6.13 21.53
CA MET A 1 2.86 -4.98 20.61
C MET A 1 4.06 -5.07 19.70
N ALA A 2 3.84 -5.13 18.39
CA ALA A 2 4.92 -5.12 17.42
C ALA A 2 5.72 -3.80 17.49
N ASP A 3 7.02 -3.86 17.22
CA ASP A 3 7.87 -2.67 17.12
C ASP A 3 7.70 -2.02 15.75
N LEU A 4 7.04 -0.86 15.71
CA LEU A 4 6.79 -0.14 14.46
C LEU A 4 8.00 0.69 13.99
N ASN A 5 9.12 0.68 14.71
CA ASN A 5 10.30 1.50 14.38
C ASN A 5 11.27 0.82 13.41
N ASN A 6 11.15 -0.49 13.20
CA ASN A 6 12.05 -1.25 12.34
C ASN A 6 11.27 -2.25 11.47
N LEU A 7 10.45 -1.72 10.57
CA LEU A 7 9.64 -2.50 9.63
C LEU A 7 10.32 -2.60 8.26
N THR A 8 10.11 -3.73 7.59
CA THR A 8 10.45 -3.89 6.18
C THR A 8 9.23 -3.69 5.29
N MET A 9 9.44 -3.55 3.97
CA MET A 9 8.32 -3.52 3.02
C MET A 9 7.52 -4.83 3.07
N GLN A 10 8.18 -5.97 3.21
CA GLN A 10 7.52 -7.27 3.32
C GLN A 10 6.61 -7.37 4.56
N ASP A 11 7.01 -6.78 5.68
CA ASP A 11 6.18 -6.75 6.89
C ASP A 11 4.88 -5.96 6.64
N LEU A 12 5.01 -4.77 6.04
CA LEU A 12 3.88 -3.90 5.72
C LEU A 12 2.93 -4.52 4.70
N LEU A 13 3.47 -5.17 3.67
CA LEU A 13 2.68 -5.86 2.66
C LEU A 13 2.00 -7.10 3.23
N GLY A 14 2.71 -7.89 4.03
CA GLY A 14 2.16 -9.06 4.71
C GLY A 14 1.03 -8.72 5.69
N ALA A 15 1.09 -7.54 6.31
CA ALA A 15 0.04 -7.05 7.20
C ALA A 15 -1.30 -6.79 6.48
N LEU A 16 -1.29 -6.45 5.18
CA LEU A 16 -2.49 -6.09 4.42
C LEU A 16 -3.58 -7.16 4.48
N ASN A 17 -3.22 -8.45 4.44
CA ASN A 17 -4.20 -9.54 4.49
C ASN A 17 -4.96 -9.64 5.83
N LYS A 18 -4.44 -9.01 6.90
CA LYS A 18 -5.13 -8.90 8.19
C LYS A 18 -5.84 -7.56 8.38
N LEU A 19 -5.47 -6.55 7.60
CA LEU A 19 -6.06 -5.21 7.62
C LEU A 19 -7.23 -5.08 6.65
N VAL A 20 -7.32 -5.95 5.64
CA VAL A 20 -8.39 -5.92 4.66
C VAL A 20 -9.75 -6.10 5.33
N LYS A 21 -10.66 -5.17 5.05
CA LYS A 21 -12.03 -5.24 5.54
C LYS A 21 -12.84 -6.26 4.75
N SER A 22 -13.95 -6.72 5.31
CA SER A 22 -14.87 -7.64 4.64
C SER A 22 -16.15 -6.97 4.15
N ASP A 23 -16.32 -5.67 4.37
CA ASP A 23 -17.57 -4.92 4.16
C ASP A 23 -17.48 -3.91 3.00
N PHE A 24 -16.76 -4.27 1.93
CA PHE A 24 -16.78 -3.55 0.65
C PHE A 24 -17.19 -4.49 -0.49
N GLU A 25 -17.51 -3.93 -1.66
CA GLU A 25 -17.91 -4.69 -2.84
C GLU A 25 -16.85 -4.64 -3.95
N GLY A 26 -16.77 -5.74 -4.72
CA GLY A 26 -15.93 -5.81 -5.90
C GLY A 26 -14.48 -6.21 -5.64
N ARG A 27 -13.69 -6.19 -6.72
CA ARG A 27 -12.27 -6.52 -6.74
C ARG A 27 -11.48 -5.26 -7.05
N HIS A 28 -10.47 -4.97 -6.24
CA HIS A 28 -9.55 -3.85 -6.45
C HIS A 28 -8.16 -4.38 -6.77
N VAL A 29 -7.44 -3.70 -7.65
CA VAL A 29 -6.08 -4.09 -8.05
C VAL A 29 -5.18 -2.88 -7.98
N PHE A 30 -4.02 -3.05 -7.35
CA PHE A 30 -3.01 -2.02 -7.21
C PHE A 30 -1.67 -2.57 -7.68
N ASP A 31 -1.01 -1.87 -8.58
CA ASP A 31 0.36 -2.19 -8.97
C ASP A 31 1.30 -1.19 -8.30
N VAL A 32 2.13 -1.68 -7.39
CA VAL A 32 3.07 -0.87 -6.63
C VAL A 32 4.47 -1.09 -7.19
N THR A 33 5.10 0.00 -7.62
CA THR A 33 6.50 0.03 -8.04
C THR A 33 7.30 0.88 -7.06
N VAL A 34 8.33 0.27 -6.47
CA VAL A 34 9.28 0.93 -5.58
C VAL A 34 10.54 1.26 -6.35
N PHE A 35 10.98 2.52 -6.29
CA PHE A 35 12.20 2.98 -6.93
C PHE A 35 13.31 3.14 -5.88
N ASP A 36 14.56 2.98 -6.31
CA ASP A 36 15.73 3.36 -5.52
C ASP A 36 16.02 4.88 -5.64
N ASP A 37 17.02 5.35 -4.89
CA ASP A 37 17.40 6.76 -4.85
C ASP A 37 17.95 7.27 -6.20
N ASP A 38 18.43 6.35 -7.06
CA ASP A 38 18.90 6.64 -8.42
C ASP A 38 17.74 6.66 -9.44
N GLY A 39 16.52 6.35 -9.01
CA GLY A 39 15.32 6.33 -9.83
C GLY A 39 15.12 5.05 -10.64
N ASN A 40 15.89 3.99 -10.38
CA ASN A 40 15.69 2.68 -11.00
C ASN A 40 14.59 1.91 -10.26
N GLU A 41 13.88 1.04 -10.99
CA GLU A 41 12.92 0.12 -10.39
C GLU A 41 13.67 -0.89 -9.51
N LYS A 42 13.34 -0.90 -8.23
CA LYS A 42 13.92 -1.82 -7.23
C LYS A 42 13.01 -3.03 -6.99
N GLU A 43 11.71 -2.78 -6.91
CA GLU A 43 10.72 -3.81 -6.59
C GLU A 43 9.39 -3.47 -7.25
N LYS A 44 8.65 -4.51 -7.67
CA LYS A 44 7.35 -4.37 -8.30
C LYS A 44 6.43 -5.49 -7.84
N MET A 45 5.19 -5.14 -7.51
CA MET A 45 4.22 -6.06 -6.95
C MET A 45 2.80 -5.67 -7.36
N GLY A 46 1.99 -6.69 -7.67
CA GLY A 46 0.57 -6.56 -7.91
C GLY A 46 -0.16 -6.99 -6.64
N ILE A 47 -1.07 -6.15 -6.16
CA ILE A 47 -1.87 -6.36 -4.97
C ILE A 47 -3.33 -6.46 -5.42
N ILE A 48 -3.88 -7.66 -5.33
CA ILE A 48 -5.26 -7.96 -5.70
C ILE A 48 -6.05 -8.10 -4.40
N VAL A 49 -7.09 -7.29 -4.26
CA VAL A 49 -7.87 -7.18 -3.03
C VAL A 49 -9.33 -7.54 -3.32
N GLU A 50 -9.84 -8.51 -2.57
CA GLU A 50 -11.24 -8.94 -2.51
C GLU A 50 -11.71 -8.82 -1.06
N PRO A 51 -13.02 -8.80 -0.77
CA PRO A 51 -13.50 -8.66 0.60
C PRO A 51 -12.93 -9.73 1.53
N GLY A 52 -12.16 -9.31 2.53
CA GLY A 52 -11.49 -10.19 3.50
C GLY A 52 -10.27 -10.95 2.96
N LYS A 53 -9.76 -10.64 1.76
CA LYS A 53 -8.64 -11.37 1.15
C LYS A 53 -7.71 -10.43 0.37
N VAL A 54 -6.41 -10.60 0.58
CA VAL A 54 -5.35 -9.98 -0.24
C VAL A 54 -4.50 -11.06 -0.88
N GLU A 55 -4.26 -10.92 -2.17
CA GLU A 55 -3.33 -11.73 -2.95
C GLU A 55 -2.24 -10.82 -3.51
N MET A 56 -0.98 -11.26 -3.38
CA MET A 56 0.17 -10.53 -3.86
C MET A 56 0.88 -11.34 -4.93
N VAL A 57 1.23 -10.69 -6.03
CA VAL A 57 1.99 -11.28 -7.14
C VAL A 57 3.28 -10.49 -7.34
N GLU A 58 4.36 -11.20 -7.69
CA GLU A 58 5.63 -10.58 -8.08
C GLU A 58 5.48 -9.94 -9.47
N GLY A 59 5.90 -8.68 -9.62
CA GLY A 59 5.70 -7.90 -10.84
C GLY A 59 4.35 -7.19 -10.89
N GLU A 60 3.90 -6.76 -12.07
CA GLU A 60 2.56 -6.17 -12.23
C GLU A 60 1.47 -7.26 -12.21
N SER A 61 0.27 -6.88 -11.76
CA SER A 61 -0.91 -7.76 -11.78
C SER A 61 -1.35 -8.15 -13.20
N GLY A 62 -0.98 -7.35 -14.20
CA GLY A 62 -1.46 -7.50 -15.59
C GLY A 62 -2.91 -7.03 -15.79
N ASP A 63 -3.53 -6.43 -14.78
CA ASP A 63 -4.87 -5.86 -14.89
C ASP A 63 -4.80 -4.45 -15.50
N GLU A 64 -5.51 -4.23 -16.60
CA GLU A 64 -5.52 -2.93 -17.30
C GLU A 64 -6.14 -1.80 -16.48
N ASN A 65 -6.92 -2.14 -15.45
CA ASN A 65 -7.57 -1.19 -14.55
C ASN A 65 -6.83 -1.05 -13.21
N ALA A 66 -5.64 -1.63 -13.07
CA ALA A 66 -4.85 -1.51 -11.85
C ALA A 66 -4.53 -0.05 -11.54
N VAL A 67 -4.71 0.32 -10.27
CA VAL A 67 -4.27 1.62 -9.77
C VAL A 67 -2.76 1.55 -9.57
N LEU A 68 -2.03 2.41 -10.29
CA LEU A 68 -0.57 2.43 -10.17
C LEU A 68 -0.15 3.28 -8.97
N PHE A 69 0.75 2.75 -8.15
CA PHE A 69 1.47 3.48 -7.11
C PHE A 69 2.97 3.40 -7.37
N HIS A 70 3.58 4.55 -7.62
CA HIS A 70 5.03 4.67 -7.77
C HIS A 70 5.61 5.32 -6.52
N ILE A 71 6.27 4.53 -5.68
CA ILE A 71 6.92 5.01 -4.46
C ILE A 71 8.38 5.33 -4.79
N LYS A 72 8.69 6.62 -4.85
CA LYS A 72 9.96 7.17 -5.35
C LYS A 72 11.02 7.36 -4.26
N LYS A 73 10.60 7.54 -3.01
CA LYS A 73 11.48 7.84 -1.87
C LYS A 73 10.94 7.22 -0.61
N ASN A 74 11.81 6.93 0.35
CA ASN A 74 11.47 6.48 1.71
C ASN A 74 10.36 5.41 1.71
N ALA A 75 10.51 4.35 0.91
CA ALA A 75 9.37 3.52 0.53
C ALA A 75 8.64 2.88 1.72
N VAL A 76 9.41 2.41 2.70
CA VAL A 76 8.88 1.84 3.95
C VAL A 76 8.12 2.89 4.76
N GLU A 77 8.68 4.10 4.91
CA GLU A 77 8.03 5.20 5.63
C GLU A 77 6.72 5.61 4.97
N THR A 78 6.73 5.74 3.63
CA THR A 78 5.55 6.10 2.84
C THR A 78 4.44 5.05 2.99
N MET A 79 4.76 3.77 2.81
CA MET A 79 3.78 2.69 2.94
C MET A 79 3.26 2.58 4.39
N LYS A 80 4.14 2.68 5.39
CA LYS A 80 3.75 2.66 6.80
C LYS A 80 2.78 3.80 7.13
N ALA A 81 3.10 5.02 6.69
CA ALA A 81 2.26 6.17 6.93
C ALA A 81 0.91 6.06 6.19
N MET A 82 0.88 5.52 4.98
CA MET A 82 -0.39 5.20 4.30
C MET A 82 -1.26 4.21 5.10
N GLN A 83 -0.65 3.22 5.77
CA GLN A 83 -1.38 2.23 6.58
C GLN A 83 -1.75 2.72 7.98
N THR A 84 -1.12 3.79 8.49
CA THR A 84 -1.32 4.28 9.87
C THR A 84 -2.02 5.63 9.95
N GLU A 85 -1.67 6.56 9.07
CA GLU A 85 -2.22 7.92 8.98
C GLU A 85 -3.27 8.03 7.85
N GLY A 86 -3.22 7.15 6.85
CA GLY A 86 -4.24 7.07 5.79
C GLY A 86 -4.05 8.08 4.66
N LEU A 87 -5.18 8.57 4.13
CA LEU A 87 -5.23 9.42 2.94
C LEU A 87 -4.46 10.74 3.13
N ASP A 88 -4.49 11.33 4.32
CA ASP A 88 -3.80 12.60 4.61
C ASP A 88 -2.28 12.46 4.45
N ALA A 89 -1.69 11.37 4.94
CA ALA A 89 -0.28 11.09 4.71
C ALA A 89 0.02 10.83 3.24
N ALA A 90 -0.82 10.05 2.55
CA ALA A 90 -0.65 9.80 1.13
C ALA A 90 -0.68 11.10 0.31
N MET A 91 -1.59 12.03 0.62
CA MET A 91 -1.63 13.35 0.01
C MET A 91 -0.36 14.15 0.27
N ARG A 92 0.15 14.16 1.52
CA ARG A 92 1.42 14.81 1.86
C ARG A 92 2.58 14.25 1.02
N PHE A 93 2.71 12.94 0.91
CA PHE A 93 3.75 12.29 0.11
C PHE A 93 3.55 12.47 -1.40
N MET A 94 2.32 12.68 -1.87
CA MET A 94 2.07 13.08 -3.26
C MET A 94 2.56 14.51 -3.52
N PHE A 95 2.35 15.42 -2.56
CA PHE A 95 2.81 16.81 -2.68
C PHE A 95 4.34 16.94 -2.64
N ASP A 96 5.04 16.13 -1.84
CA ASP A 96 6.50 16.14 -1.79
C ASP A 96 7.19 15.26 -2.85
N GLY A 97 6.39 14.50 -3.62
CA GLY A 97 6.83 13.65 -4.72
C GLY A 97 7.40 12.29 -4.30
N SER A 98 7.19 11.87 -3.05
CA SER A 98 7.59 10.53 -2.57
C SER A 98 6.70 9.42 -3.11
N ILE A 99 5.43 9.72 -3.43
CA ILE A 99 4.54 8.78 -4.13
C ILE A 99 3.82 9.47 -5.30
N TYR A 100 3.58 8.71 -6.36
CA TYR A 100 2.78 9.13 -7.50
C TYR A 100 1.75 8.06 -7.83
N THR A 101 0.55 8.48 -8.24
CA THR A 101 -0.47 7.58 -8.78
C THR A 101 -1.06 8.14 -10.08
N THR A 102 -1.36 7.25 -11.02
CA THR A 102 -2.05 7.61 -12.27
C THR A 102 -3.55 7.74 -12.11
N ASN A 103 -4.13 7.23 -11.02
CA ASN A 103 -5.56 7.26 -10.75
C ASN A 103 -5.84 7.63 -9.28
N PRO A 104 -5.83 8.94 -8.93
CA PRO A 104 -6.10 9.38 -7.55
C PRO A 104 -7.47 8.94 -7.02
N ALA A 105 -8.49 8.87 -7.87
CA ALA A 105 -9.82 8.40 -7.48
C ALA A 105 -9.81 6.91 -7.13
N GLY A 106 -9.10 6.10 -7.91
CA GLY A 106 -8.89 4.68 -7.59
C GLY A 106 -7.99 4.46 -6.39
N ALA A 107 -7.00 5.32 -6.16
CA ALA A 107 -6.11 5.28 -5.00
C ALA A 107 -6.87 5.50 -3.68
N GLN A 108 -7.98 6.25 -3.70
CA GLN A 108 -8.83 6.42 -2.53
C GLN A 108 -9.37 5.08 -2.01
N ALA A 109 -9.66 4.13 -2.89
CA ALA A 109 -10.15 2.81 -2.53
C ALA A 109 -9.20 2.07 -1.56
N TRP A 110 -7.89 2.30 -1.66
CA TRP A 110 -6.90 1.75 -0.71
C TRP A 110 -7.26 2.09 0.75
N PHE A 111 -7.61 3.34 1.02
CA PHE A 111 -7.92 3.81 2.38
C PHE A 111 -9.32 3.41 2.86
N GLU A 112 -10.18 2.99 1.93
CA GLU A 112 -11.53 2.54 2.22
C GLU A 112 -11.55 1.03 2.52
N ILE A 113 -10.74 0.23 1.82
CA ILE A 113 -10.75 -1.24 1.94
C ILE A 113 -9.84 -1.80 3.04
N PHE A 114 -8.90 -1.01 3.57
CA PHE A 114 -8.02 -1.40 4.68
C PHE A 114 -8.39 -0.69 5.98
N GLU A 115 -8.23 -1.38 7.11
CA GLU A 115 -8.19 -0.77 8.44
C GLU A 115 -6.92 0.05 8.58
N ILE A 116 -7.09 1.35 8.85
CA ILE A 116 -5.99 2.31 8.97
C ILE A 116 -5.78 2.66 10.44
N GLY A 117 -4.53 2.62 10.90
CA GLY A 117 -4.13 3.05 12.24
C GLY A 117 -2.92 2.29 12.78
N GLU A 118 -2.21 2.89 13.74
CA GLU A 118 -1.08 2.22 14.40
C GLU A 118 -1.50 0.95 15.15
N GLU A 119 -2.66 0.96 15.82
CA GLU A 119 -3.17 -0.19 16.57
C GLU A 119 -3.56 -1.36 15.64
N PRO A 120 -4.37 -1.17 14.59
CA PRO A 120 -4.61 -2.21 13.57
C PRO A 120 -3.32 -2.77 12.98
N LEU A 121 -2.39 -1.90 12.58
CA LEU A 121 -1.12 -2.34 11.99
C LEU A 121 -0.28 -3.16 12.98
N ALA A 122 -0.15 -2.69 14.23
CA ALA A 122 0.61 -3.41 15.25
C ALA A 122 0.02 -4.80 15.54
N LYS A 123 -1.32 -4.93 15.52
CA LYS A 123 -2.02 -6.21 15.66
C LYS A 123 -1.84 -7.11 14.44
N ALA A 124 -1.81 -6.54 13.23
CA ALA A 124 -1.56 -7.30 12.02
C ALA A 124 -0.14 -7.88 11.99
N LEU A 125 0.84 -7.14 12.50
CA LEU A 125 2.24 -7.54 12.56
C LEU A 125 2.58 -8.56 13.66
N GLY A 126 1.73 -8.75 14.69
CA GLY A 126 1.98 -9.68 15.80
C GLY A 126 0.84 -9.78 16.80
#